data_AF-A0A6P0Y4W2-F1
#
_entry.id   AF-A0A6P0Y4W2-F1
#
_cell.length_a   1.000
_cell.length_b   1.000
_cell.length_c   1.000
_cell.angle_alpha   90.00
_cell.angle_beta   90.00
_cell.angle_gamma   90.00
#
_symmetry.space_group_name_H-M   'P 1'
#
loop_
_entity.id
_entity.type
_entity.pdbx_description
1 polymer ?
#
loop_
_entity_poly.entity_id
_entity_poly.type
_entity_poly.pdbx_seq_one_letter_code
_entity_poly.pdbx_strand_id
1 'polypeptide(L)'
;MTATTKKGAVIVYINNYKVNGEQRFQKKELRKILGIKAKKTISDDLAAIGEENPPWNWETVKKLIGLKLFLAIGRGDPKYSRSTYSELIELGENELNTVLQHHQIDIEQEFQKVKNDYNKNQQRTTFSYRANRRRIDTASTQQN
;
A
#
# COMPACT_ATOMS: atom_id res chain seq x y z
N MET A 1 -24.41 35.38 17.43
CA MET A 1 -23.30 36.01 16.68
C MET A 1 -21.99 35.73 17.39
N THR A 2 -21.15 34.90 16.79
CA THR A 2 -19.67 35.01 16.62
C THR A 2 -19.13 33.59 16.44
N ALA A 3 -18.59 33.35 15.24
CA ALA A 3 -17.98 32.11 14.84
C ALA A 3 -16.54 32.06 15.32
N THR A 4 -16.10 30.89 15.78
CA THR A 4 -14.67 30.57 15.88
C THR A 4 -14.46 29.20 15.28
N THR A 5 -14.20 29.18 13.97
CA THR A 5 -13.85 27.97 13.24
C THR A 5 -12.35 27.78 13.33
N LYS A 6 -11.89 26.75 14.04
CA LYS A 6 -10.76 25.95 13.56
C LYS A 6 -11.26 24.52 13.52
N LYS A 7 -11.52 24.05 12.29
CA LYS A 7 -11.91 22.69 11.92
C LYS A 7 -10.93 21.71 12.56
N GLY A 8 -11.28 21.21 13.74
CA GLY A 8 -10.67 20.01 14.32
C GLY A 8 -11.11 18.83 13.49
N ALA A 9 -10.40 18.56 12.39
CA ALA A 9 -10.47 17.28 11.74
C ALA A 9 -9.97 16.25 12.77
N VAL A 10 -10.91 15.51 13.35
CA VAL A 10 -10.61 14.30 14.10
C VAL A 10 -9.77 13.43 13.16
N ILE A 11 -8.47 13.29 13.43
CA ILE A 11 -7.61 12.31 12.77
C ILE A 11 -8.06 10.95 13.29
N VAL A 12 -9.17 10.44 12.76
CA VAL A 12 -9.49 9.04 12.86
C VAL A 12 -8.40 8.34 12.07
N TYR A 13 -7.59 7.52 12.76
CA TYR A 13 -6.56 6.68 12.13
C TYR A 13 -7.23 5.58 11.31
N ILE A 14 -7.87 5.96 10.21
CA ILE A 14 -8.30 5.03 9.17
C ILE A 14 -7.01 4.67 8.43
N ASN A 15 -6.64 3.38 8.42
CA ASN A 15 -5.37 2.90 7.85
C ASN A 15 -5.23 3.24 6.35
N ASN A 16 -6.34 3.60 5.70
CA ASN A 16 -6.45 4.19 4.38
C ASN A 16 -7.40 5.41 4.45
N TYR A 17 -7.10 6.50 3.76
CA TYR A 17 -8.00 7.66 3.69
C TYR A 17 -8.06 8.18 2.25
N LYS A 18 -9.15 8.87 1.90
CA LYS A 18 -9.30 9.47 0.57
C LYS A 18 -8.98 10.96 0.63
N VAL A 19 -8.12 11.43 -0.27
CA VAL A 19 -7.88 12.87 -0.52
C VAL A 19 -8.23 13.13 -1.97
N ASN A 20 -9.15 14.06 -2.25
CA ASN A 20 -9.62 14.37 -3.61
C ASN A 20 -10.10 13.14 -4.41
N GLY A 21 -10.69 12.15 -3.72
CA GLY A 21 -11.14 10.89 -4.33
C GLY A 21 -10.06 9.81 -4.46
N GLU A 22 -8.79 10.15 -4.28
CA GLU A 22 -7.67 9.22 -4.37
C GLU A 22 -7.38 8.53 -3.04
N GLN A 23 -7.18 7.22 -3.10
CA GLN A 23 -6.85 6.41 -1.93
C GLN A 23 -5.40 6.60 -1.52
N ARG A 24 -5.19 6.98 -0.26
CA ARG A 24 -3.88 7.14 0.38
C ARG A 24 -3.66 6.10 1.47
N PHE A 25 -2.41 5.73 1.64
CA PHE A 25 -1.98 4.66 2.54
C PHE A 25 -1.02 5.18 3.60
N GLN A 26 -1.06 4.56 4.77
CA GLN A 26 0.00 4.70 5.78
C GLN A 26 1.01 3.55 5.65
N LYS A 27 2.23 3.68 6.19
CA LYS A 27 3.25 2.61 6.20
C LYS A 27 2.71 1.27 6.72
N LYS A 28 1.83 1.32 7.72
CA LYS A 28 1.19 0.13 8.30
C LYS A 28 0.32 -0.60 7.26
N GLU A 29 -0.40 0.14 6.43
CA GLU A 29 -1.25 -0.42 5.39
C GLU A 29 -0.42 -0.92 4.20
N LEU A 30 0.60 -0.17 3.77
CA LEU A 30 1.56 -0.62 2.76
C LEU A 30 2.21 -1.96 3.14
N ARG A 31 2.62 -2.10 4.42
CA ARG A 31 3.15 -3.37 4.94
C ARG A 31 2.16 -4.52 4.83
N LYS A 32 0.88 -4.27 5.13
CA LYS A 32 -0.17 -5.29 5.00
C LYS A 32 -0.39 -5.68 3.54
N ILE A 33 -0.49 -4.69 2.65
CA ILE A 33 -0.67 -4.87 1.20
C ILE A 33 0.44 -5.74 0.63
N LEU A 34 1.69 -5.47 1.02
CA LEU A 34 2.88 -6.12 0.47
C LEU A 34 3.33 -7.37 1.24
N GLY A 35 2.69 -7.68 2.37
CA GLY A 35 3.08 -8.79 3.26
C GLY A 35 4.40 -8.57 4.01
N ILE A 36 4.80 -7.33 4.26
CA ILE A 36 6.09 -6.98 4.88
C ILE A 36 5.97 -7.00 6.41
N LYS A 37 6.66 -7.97 7.02
CA LYS A 37 6.63 -8.18 8.49
C LYS A 37 7.37 -7.12 9.28
N ALA A 38 8.51 -6.61 8.82
CA ALA A 38 9.34 -5.68 9.60
C ALA A 38 9.08 -4.20 9.24
N LYS A 39 9.07 -3.31 10.24
CA LYS A 39 8.90 -1.85 10.06
C LYS A 39 10.08 -1.21 9.36
N LYS A 40 11.30 -1.70 9.63
CA LYS A 40 12.52 -1.18 9.03
C LYS A 40 12.54 -1.44 7.52
N THR A 41 12.21 -2.67 7.11
CA THR A 41 12.13 -3.07 5.70
C THR A 41 11.29 -2.12 4.85
N ILE A 42 10.08 -1.76 5.26
CA ILE A 42 9.27 -0.82 4.46
C ILE A 42 9.87 0.59 4.38
N SER A 43 10.62 1.02 5.40
CA SER A 43 11.26 2.35 5.34
C SER A 43 12.46 2.34 4.42
N ASP A 44 13.27 1.27 4.46
CA ASP A 44 14.40 1.08 3.55
C ASP A 44 13.89 0.91 2.10
N ASP A 45 12.80 0.17 1.90
CA ASP A 45 12.17 -0.01 0.59
C ASP A 45 11.60 1.30 0.03
N LEU A 46 11.00 2.15 0.87
CA LEU A 46 10.50 3.48 0.45
C LEU A 46 11.63 4.42 0.08
N ALA A 47 12.76 4.39 0.80
CA ALA A 47 13.95 5.16 0.46
C ALA A 47 14.53 4.73 -0.89
N ALA A 48 14.61 3.42 -1.13
CA ALA A 48 15.14 2.86 -2.38
C ALA A 48 14.31 3.20 -3.64
N ILE A 49 13.04 3.60 -3.47
CA ILE A 49 12.18 4.06 -4.58
C ILE A 49 12.00 5.59 -4.60
N GLY A 50 12.71 6.32 -3.73
CA GLY A 50 12.62 7.79 -3.63
C GLY A 50 11.30 8.33 -3.02
N GLU A 51 10.51 7.49 -2.34
CA GLU A 51 9.21 7.88 -1.77
C GLU A 51 9.19 7.80 -0.24
N GLU A 52 10.20 8.38 0.42
CA GLU A 52 10.32 8.34 1.88
C GLU A 52 9.17 9.03 2.62
N ASN A 53 8.59 10.04 1.99
CA ASN A 53 7.60 10.93 2.59
C ASN A 53 6.18 10.61 2.10
N PRO A 54 5.18 10.59 3.00
CA PRO A 54 3.78 10.49 2.61
C PRO A 54 3.32 11.73 1.81
N PRO A 55 2.20 11.65 1.06
CA PRO A 55 1.20 10.58 1.07
C PRO A 55 1.41 9.51 0.00
N TRP A 56 1.49 8.25 0.43
CA TRP A 56 1.61 7.10 -0.48
C TRP A 56 0.28 6.69 -1.09
N ASN A 57 0.30 6.25 -2.34
CA ASN A 57 -0.88 5.84 -3.11
C ASN A 57 -0.63 4.50 -3.80
N TRP A 58 -1.49 4.14 -4.76
CA TRP A 58 -1.33 2.91 -5.53
C TRP A 58 -0.10 2.91 -6.45
N GLU A 59 0.36 4.07 -6.91
CA GLU A 59 1.60 4.19 -7.67
C GLU A 59 2.81 3.81 -6.82
N THR A 60 2.86 4.29 -5.56
CA THR A 60 3.85 3.85 -4.57
C THR A 60 3.84 2.33 -4.41
N VAL A 61 2.65 1.72 -4.30
CA VAL A 61 2.52 0.27 -4.17
C VAL A 61 3.10 -0.44 -5.39
N LYS A 62 2.84 0.06 -6.61
CA LYS A 62 3.39 -0.51 -7.85
C LYS A 62 4.92 -0.46 -7.86
N LYS A 63 5.53 0.66 -7.48
CA LYS A 63 7.00 0.80 -7.37
C LYS A 63 7.58 -0.17 -6.33
N LEU A 64 6.93 -0.30 -5.17
CA LEU A 64 7.35 -1.24 -4.13
C LEU A 64 7.23 -2.71 -4.57
N ILE A 65 6.23 -3.05 -5.40
CA ILE A 65 6.12 -4.37 -6.03
C ILE A 65 7.31 -4.60 -6.96
N GLY A 66 7.66 -3.62 -7.80
CA GLY A 66 8.85 -3.65 -8.65
C GLY A 66 10.12 -3.97 -7.86
N LEU A 67 10.37 -3.22 -6.79
CA LEU A 67 11.51 -3.46 -5.90
C LEU A 67 11.48 -4.86 -5.28
N LYS A 68 10.32 -5.29 -4.77
CA LYS A 68 10.18 -6.61 -4.14
C LYS A 68 10.48 -7.74 -5.13
N LEU A 69 10.00 -7.63 -6.37
CA LEU A 69 10.25 -8.60 -7.42
C LEU A 69 11.73 -8.59 -7.84
N PHE A 70 12.33 -7.40 -7.98
CA PHE A 70 13.76 -7.26 -8.25
C PHE A 70 14.63 -7.93 -7.20
N LEU A 71 14.38 -7.67 -5.90
CA LEU A 71 15.09 -8.33 -4.80
C LEU A 71 14.86 -9.85 -4.77
N ALA A 72 13.70 -10.31 -5.25
CA ALA A 72 13.39 -11.73 -5.32
C ALA A 72 14.15 -12.46 -6.44
N ILE A 73 14.58 -11.76 -7.51
CA ILE A 73 15.44 -12.34 -8.55
C ILE A 73 16.72 -12.88 -7.94
N GLY A 74 17.41 -12.03 -7.16
CA GLY A 74 18.75 -12.35 -6.70
C GLY A 74 18.84 -13.18 -5.44
N ARG A 75 17.78 -13.28 -4.61
CA ARG A 75 17.74 -14.02 -3.32
C ARG A 75 19.14 -14.38 -2.74
N GLY A 76 19.85 -13.37 -2.24
CA GLY A 76 21.18 -13.53 -1.64
C GLY A 76 22.34 -13.05 -2.52
N ASP A 77 22.08 -12.72 -3.79
CA ASP A 77 23.03 -12.08 -4.68
C ASP A 77 23.07 -10.56 -4.42
N PRO A 78 24.24 -10.00 -4.04
CA PRO A 78 24.41 -8.57 -3.78
C PRO A 78 24.10 -7.67 -5.00
N LYS A 79 24.11 -8.22 -6.22
CA LYS A 79 23.72 -7.49 -7.44
C LYS A 79 22.26 -7.05 -7.41
N TYR A 80 21.39 -7.78 -6.71
CA TYR A 80 19.97 -7.46 -6.61
C TYR A 80 19.68 -6.87 -5.23
N SER A 81 20.21 -5.68 -5.00
CA SER A 81 20.09 -4.93 -3.75
C SER A 81 19.20 -3.70 -3.91
N ARG A 82 18.84 -3.07 -2.78
CA ARG A 82 18.09 -1.81 -2.77
C ARG A 82 18.86 -0.67 -3.43
N SER A 83 20.18 -0.59 -3.22
CA SER A 83 21.00 0.45 -3.82
C SER A 83 21.05 0.28 -5.33
N THR A 84 21.27 -0.94 -5.83
CA THR A 84 21.27 -1.21 -7.27
C THR A 84 19.91 -0.89 -7.90
N TYR A 85 18.81 -1.18 -7.22
CA TYR A 85 17.49 -0.80 -7.70
C TYR A 85 17.31 0.73 -7.78
N SER A 86 17.78 1.46 -6.76
CA SER A 86 17.76 2.93 -6.75
C SER A 86 18.59 3.51 -7.91
N GLU A 87 19.80 2.98 -8.13
CA GLU A 87 20.68 3.38 -9.23
C GLU A 87 20.01 3.13 -10.60
N LEU A 88 19.36 1.98 -10.79
CA LEU A 88 18.65 1.68 -12.04
C LEU A 88 17.46 2.62 -12.30
N ILE A 89 16.77 3.07 -11.24
CA ILE A 89 15.72 4.09 -11.38
C ILE A 89 16.33 5.43 -11.79
N GLU A 90 17.45 5.83 -11.19
CA GLU A 90 18.14 7.09 -11.49
C GLU A 90 18.72 7.13 -12.90
N LEU A 91 19.24 6.00 -13.40
CA LEU A 91 19.72 5.85 -14.77
C LEU A 91 18.60 5.89 -15.82
N GLY A 92 17.35 5.67 -15.39
CA GLY A 92 16.14 5.79 -16.20
C GLY A 92 15.38 4.47 -16.37
N GLU A 93 14.08 4.58 -16.65
CA GLU A 93 13.15 3.43 -16.69
C GLU A 93 13.58 2.30 -17.63
N ASN A 94 14.35 2.60 -18.68
CA ASN A 94 14.78 1.62 -19.68
C ASN A 94 15.71 0.54 -19.12
N GLU A 95 16.62 0.90 -18.21
CA GLU A 95 17.59 -0.05 -17.64
C GLU A 95 16.90 -1.03 -16.69
N LEU A 96 16.06 -0.51 -15.80
CA LEU A 96 15.25 -1.35 -14.91
C LEU A 96 14.32 -2.27 -15.71
N ASN A 97 13.65 -1.73 -16.74
CA ASN A 97 12.76 -2.52 -17.60
C ASN A 97 13.52 -3.64 -18.33
N THR A 98 14.75 -3.39 -18.78
CA THR A 98 15.59 -4.41 -19.43
C THR A 98 15.88 -5.57 -18.49
N VAL A 99 16.27 -5.28 -17.25
CA VAL A 99 16.51 -6.33 -16.23
C VAL A 99 15.23 -7.12 -15.96
N LEU A 100 14.10 -6.44 -15.77
CA LEU A 100 12.82 -7.10 -15.47
C LEU A 100 12.33 -7.97 -16.65
N GLN A 101 12.47 -7.49 -17.89
CA GLN A 101 12.13 -8.24 -19.09
C GLN A 101 13.01 -9.48 -19.26
N HIS A 102 14.32 -9.37 -19.00
CA HIS A 102 15.23 -10.51 -19.04
C HIS A 102 14.79 -11.63 -18.08
N HIS A 103 14.24 -11.27 -16.92
CA HIS A 103 13.70 -12.21 -15.93
C HIS A 103 12.22 -12.52 -16.10
N GLN A 104 11.58 -12.09 -17.20
CA GLN A 104 10.15 -12.30 -17.50
C GLN A 104 9.21 -11.80 -16.39
N ILE A 105 9.57 -10.70 -15.74
CA ILE A 105 8.80 -10.11 -14.64
C ILE A 105 7.83 -9.08 -15.19
N ASP A 106 6.53 -9.32 -14.96
CA ASP A 106 5.46 -8.36 -15.23
C ASP A 106 4.98 -7.70 -13.92
N ILE A 107 5.45 -6.48 -13.68
CA ILE A 107 5.05 -5.67 -12.52
C ILE A 107 3.55 -5.35 -12.57
N GLU A 108 2.98 -5.09 -13.75
CA GLU A 108 1.59 -4.69 -13.87
C GLU A 108 0.67 -5.86 -13.51
N GLN A 109 0.99 -7.06 -13.99
CA GLN A 109 0.25 -8.26 -13.64
C GLN A 109 0.25 -8.50 -12.11
N GLU A 110 1.41 -8.38 -11.46
CA GLU A 110 1.51 -8.57 -10.02
C GLU A 110 0.81 -7.46 -9.23
N PHE A 111 0.91 -6.22 -9.72
CA PHE A 111 0.17 -5.08 -9.18
C PHE A 111 -1.35 -5.29 -9.21
N GLN A 112 -1.89 -5.76 -10.33
CA GLN A 112 -3.32 -6.04 -10.45
C GLN A 112 -3.78 -7.14 -9.49
N LYS A 113 -2.99 -8.21 -9.30
CA LYS A 113 -3.29 -9.24 -8.29
C LYS A 113 -3.37 -8.65 -6.89
N VAL A 114 -2.33 -7.91 -6.47
CA VAL A 114 -2.27 -7.27 -5.14
C VAL A 114 -3.44 -6.31 -4.93
N LYS A 115 -3.76 -5.50 -5.93
CA LYS A 115 -4.88 -4.54 -5.89
C LYS A 115 -6.23 -5.25 -5.78
N ASN A 116 -6.43 -6.34 -6.52
CA ASN A 116 -7.65 -7.13 -6.47
C ASN A 116 -7.83 -7.83 -5.11
N ASP A 117 -6.77 -8.41 -4.56
CA ASP A 117 -6.81 -9.07 -3.25
C ASP A 117 -7.09 -8.06 -2.13
N TYR A 118 -6.49 -6.88 -2.21
CA TYR A 118 -6.81 -5.78 -1.31
C TYR A 118 -8.29 -5.41 -1.35
N ASN A 119 -8.84 -5.21 -2.55
CA ASN A 119 -10.24 -4.82 -2.74
C ASN A 119 -11.20 -5.89 -2.22
N LYS A 120 -10.93 -7.18 -2.49
CA LYS A 120 -11.71 -8.32 -1.95
C LYS A 120 -11.71 -8.32 -0.42
N ASN A 121 -10.56 -8.08 0.19
CA ASN A 121 -10.43 -8.06 1.65
C ASN A 121 -11.16 -6.86 2.29
N GLN A 122 -11.15 -5.69 1.64
CA GLN A 122 -11.93 -4.52 2.09
C GLN A 122 -13.45 -4.76 1.98
N GLN A 123 -13.91 -5.47 0.96
CA GLN A 123 -15.32 -5.85 0.84
C GLN A 123 -15.71 -6.82 1.97
N ARG A 124 -14.91 -7.87 2.23
CA ARG A 124 -15.19 -8.84 3.31
C ARG A 124 -15.32 -8.18 4.69
N THR A 125 -14.43 -7.26 5.02
CA THR A 125 -14.49 -6.53 6.31
C THR A 125 -15.75 -5.67 6.39
N THR A 126 -16.08 -4.89 5.36
CA THR A 126 -17.29 -4.04 5.36
C THR A 126 -18.59 -4.83 5.43
N PHE A 127 -18.69 -5.98 4.76
CA PHE A 127 -19.83 -6.89 4.88
C PHE A 127 -19.98 -7.45 6.30
N SER A 128 -18.88 -7.86 6.94
CA SER A 128 -18.91 -8.38 8.31
C SER A 128 -19.38 -7.34 9.34
N TYR A 129 -18.95 -6.08 9.21
CA TYR A 129 -19.39 -4.98 10.07
C TYR A 129 -20.89 -4.65 9.88
N ARG A 130 -21.39 -4.64 8.63
CA ARG A 130 -22.82 -4.42 8.36
C ARG A 130 -23.70 -5.55 8.88
N ALA A 131 -23.24 -6.79 8.78
CA ALA A 131 -23.95 -7.96 9.29
C ALA A 131 -24.05 -7.94 10.84
N ASN A 132 -22.97 -7.57 11.53
CA ASN A 132 -22.98 -7.45 12.99
C ASN A 132 -23.84 -6.28 13.48
N ARG A 133 -23.86 -5.13 12.79
CA ARG A 133 -24.70 -4.00 13.17
C ARG A 133 -26.20 -4.32 13.09
N ARG A 134 -26.66 -4.98 12.02
CA ARG A 134 -28.06 -5.41 11.89
C ARG A 134 -28.52 -6.35 13.02
N ARG A 135 -27.63 -7.21 13.52
CA ARG A 135 -27.92 -8.11 14.65
C ARG A 135 -28.06 -7.37 15.98
N ILE A 136 -27.25 -6.34 16.19
CA ILE A 136 -27.34 -5.50 17.40
C ILE A 136 -28.62 -4.66 17.37
N ASP A 137 -28.95 -4.07 16.23
CA ASP A 137 -30.16 -3.23 16.09
C ASP A 137 -31.46 -4.06 16.26
N THR A 138 -31.48 -5.30 15.75
CA THR A 138 -32.63 -6.22 15.93
C THR A 138 -32.75 -6.76 17.35
N ALA A 139 -31.64 -7.02 18.05
CA ALA A 139 -31.66 -7.41 19.47
C ALA A 139 -32.15 -6.28 20.40
N SER A 140 -31.92 -5.03 20.01
CA SER A 140 -32.31 -3.83 20.79
C SER A 140 -33.80 -3.48 20.65
N THR A 141 -34.49 -4.04 19.65
CA THR A 141 -35.91 -3.76 19.38
C THR A 141 -36.84 -4.79 20.04
N GLN A 142 -36.32 -5.90 20.55
CA GLN A 142 -37.11 -6.95 21.22
C GLN A 142 -37.19 -6.81 22.75
N GLN A 143 -36.74 -5.68 23.31
CA GLN A 143 -36.80 -5.41 24.76
C GLN A 143 -37.80 -4.31 25.17
N ASN A 144 -38.74 -3.93 24.31
CA ASN A 144 -39.88 -3.07 24.67
C ASN A 144 -41.20 -3.75 24.32
#